data_AF-A0A2D0JMT5-F1
#
_entry.id   AF-A0A2D0JMT5-F1
#
_cell.length_a   1.000
_cell.length_b   1.000
_cell.length_c   1.000
_cell.angle_alpha   90.00
_cell.angle_beta   90.00
_cell.angle_gamma   90.00
#
_symmetry.space_group_name_H-M   'P 1'
#
loop_
_entity.id
_entity.type
_entity.pdbx_description
1 polymer ?
#
loop_
_entity_poly.entity_id
_entity_poly.type
_entity_poly.pdbx_seq_one_letter_code
_entity_poly.pdbx_strand_id
1 'polypeptide(L)'
;MKIFVINLEKDIDRKLSIQGQLEKANLDAEFITGVYGRGLSDEQLKKICPDFNKIYLTLGEVGCSVSHLNVYKKMIDEDISISLILNNFS
;
A
#
# COMPACT_ATOMS: atom_id res chain seq x y z
N MET A 1 -17.45 0.84 8.26
CA MET A 1 -16.66 0.84 7.01
C MET A 1 -15.25 0.42 7.36
N LYS A 2 -14.62 -0.49 6.60
CA LYS A 2 -13.23 -0.89 6.86
C LYS A 2 -12.28 0.21 6.42
N ILE A 3 -11.29 0.51 7.24
CA ILE A 3 -10.23 1.47 6.92
C ILE A 3 -8.92 0.70 6.87
N PHE A 4 -8.18 0.86 5.77
CA PHE A 4 -6.85 0.30 5.59
C PHE A 4 -5.83 1.42 5.53
N VAL A 5 -4.69 1.22 6.19
CA VAL A 5 -3.53 2.09 6.07
C VAL A 5 -2.40 1.32 5.42
N ILE A 6 -1.99 1.75 4.23
CA ILE A 6 -0.80 1.20 3.57
C ILE A 6 0.42 1.94 4.11
N ASN A 7 1.36 1.20 4.70
CA ASN A 7 2.61 1.75 5.21
C ASN A 7 3.80 0.85 4.83
N LEU A 8 4.90 1.45 4.36
CA LEU A 8 6.12 0.70 4.12
C LEU A 8 6.74 0.27 5.45
N GLU A 9 7.24 -0.97 5.52
CA GLU A 9 7.83 -1.52 6.75
C GLU A 9 8.96 -0.64 7.33
N LYS A 10 9.76 -0.02 6.45
CA LYS A 10 10.85 0.88 6.84
C LYS A 10 10.40 2.23 7.42
N ASP A 11 9.15 2.65 7.19
CA ASP A 11 8.67 4.00 7.53
C ASP A 11 7.97 4.02 8.90
N ILE A 12 8.73 3.74 9.96
CA ILE A 12 8.22 3.61 11.34
C ILE A 12 7.63 4.92 11.87
N ASP A 13 8.34 6.05 11.67
CA ASP A 13 7.88 7.36 12.16
C ASP A 13 6.56 7.79 11.50
N ARG A 14 6.39 7.44 10.22
CA ARG A 14 5.14 7.72 9.48
C ARG A 14 4.00 6.87 10.02
N LYS A 15 4.25 5.60 10.31
CA LYS A 15 3.28 4.71 10.94
C LYS A 15 2.78 5.29 12.27
N LEU A 16 3.71 5.72 13.13
CA LEU A 16 3.38 6.33 14.43
C LEU A 16 2.58 7.64 14.26
N SER A 17 2.96 8.47 13.30
CA SER A 17 2.23 9.71 12.99
C SER A 17 0.79 9.44 12.53
N ILE A 18 0.59 8.49 11.61
CA ILE A 18 -0.75 8.12 11.13
C ILE A 18 -1.57 7.51 12.27
N GLN A 19 -0.97 6.62 13.07
CA GLN A 19 -1.63 6.03 14.22
C GLN A 19 -2.13 7.11 15.20
N GLY A 20 -1.30 8.10 15.55
CA GLY A 20 -1.72 9.20 16.42
C GLY A 20 -2.82 10.09 15.81
N GLN A 21 -2.90 10.20 14.48
CA GLN A 21 -4.00 10.91 13.80
C GLN A 21 -5.30 10.10 13.85
N LEU A 22 -5.23 8.79 13.64
CA LEU A 22 -6.38 7.88 13.73
C LEU A 22 -6.96 7.86 15.15
N GLU A 23 -6.10 7.80 16.17
CA GLU A 23 -6.51 7.86 17.58
C GLU A 23 -7.24 9.17 17.90
N LYS A 24 -6.70 10.32 17.48
CA LYS A 24 -7.36 11.63 17.65
C LYS A 24 -8.71 11.73 16.94
N ALA A 25 -8.84 11.06 15.80
CA ALA A 25 -10.07 11.02 15.02
C ALA A 25 -11.04 9.91 15.48
N ASN A 26 -10.66 9.09 16.47
CA ASN A 26 -11.40 7.91 16.92
C ASN A 26 -11.75 6.95 15.76
N LEU A 27 -10.79 6.72 14.86
CA LEU A 27 -10.91 5.84 13.70
C LEU A 27 -10.13 4.54 13.93
N ASP A 28 -10.80 3.41 13.75
CA ASP A 28 -10.16 2.09 13.73
C ASP A 28 -9.70 1.73 12.31
N ALA A 29 -8.42 1.41 12.15
CA ALA A 29 -7.83 1.10 10.86
C ALA A 29 -6.84 -0.06 10.95
N GLU A 30 -6.85 -0.91 9.92
CA GLU A 30 -5.93 -2.02 9.77
C GLU A 30 -4.70 -1.58 8.96
N PHE A 31 -3.50 -1.79 9.51
CA PHE A 31 -2.26 -1.49 8.81
C PHE A 31 -1.86 -2.66 7.90
N ILE A 32 -1.67 -2.34 6.63
CA ILE A 32 -1.21 -3.27 5.59
C ILE A 32 0.21 -2.87 5.19
N THR A 33 1.11 -3.85 5.15
CA THR A 33 2.49 -3.64 4.73
C THR A 33 2.53 -3.35 3.22
N GLY A 34 2.98 -2.16 2.86
CA GLY A 34 3.19 -1.74 1.47
C GLY A 34 4.45 -2.35 0.87
N VAL A 35 4.46 -2.47 -0.46
CA VAL A 35 5.60 -2.94 -1.24
C VAL A 35 6.55 -1.78 -1.53
N TYR A 36 7.79 -1.91 -1.05
CA TYR A 36 8.83 -0.94 -1.38
C TYR A 36 9.38 -1.19 -2.78
N GLY A 37 8.81 -0.51 -3.78
CA GLY A 37 9.12 -0.78 -5.18
C GLY A 37 10.59 -0.57 -5.58
N ARG A 38 11.31 0.35 -4.90
CA ARG A 38 12.77 0.54 -5.09
C ARG A 38 13.62 -0.61 -4.55
N GLY A 39 13.04 -1.50 -3.75
CA GLY A 39 13.69 -2.71 -3.24
C GLY A 39 13.38 -3.97 -4.06
N LEU A 40 12.60 -3.86 -5.14
CA LEU A 40 12.29 -5.00 -6.02
C LEU A 40 13.50 -5.33 -6.90
N SER A 41 13.79 -6.63 -7.04
CA SER A 41 14.74 -7.10 -8.06
C SER A 41 14.13 -7.02 -9.46
N ASP A 42 14.96 -7.03 -10.49
CA ASP A 42 14.50 -7.05 -11.89
C ASP A 42 13.57 -8.24 -12.20
N GLU A 43 13.82 -9.39 -11.58
CA GLU A 43 12.98 -10.58 -11.73
C GLU A 43 11.59 -10.37 -11.11
N GLN A 44 11.54 -9.83 -9.89
CA GLN A 44 10.28 -9.49 -9.22
C GLN A 44 9.52 -8.42 -10.01
N LEU A 45 10.23 -7.41 -10.49
CA LEU A 45 9.66 -6.32 -11.28
C LEU A 45 9.06 -6.82 -12.58
N LYS A 46 9.77 -7.67 -13.34
CA LYS A 46 9.23 -8.29 -14.57
C LYS A 46 8.03 -9.19 -14.31
N LYS A 47 7.97 -9.87 -13.16
CA LYS A 47 6.82 -10.70 -12.79
C LYS A 47 5.58 -9.86 -12.48
N ILE A 48 5.77 -8.74 -11.80
CA ILE A 48 4.70 -7.81 -11.39
C ILE A 48 4.24 -6.96 -12.58
N CYS A 49 5.20 -6.45 -13.34
CA CYS A 49 5.02 -5.52 -14.43
C CYS A 49 5.91 -5.93 -15.62
N PRO A 50 5.45 -6.90 -16.43
CA PRO A 50 6.24 -7.43 -17.55
C PRO A 50 6.67 -6.38 -18.57
N ASP A 51 5.82 -5.38 -18.79
CA ASP A 51 6.05 -4.28 -19.72
C ASP A 51 6.63 -3.02 -19.04
N PHE A 52 7.23 -3.16 -17.85
CA PHE A 52 7.78 -2.03 -17.08
C PHE A 52 8.65 -1.09 -17.93
N ASN A 53 9.52 -1.63 -18.79
CA ASN A 53 10.41 -0.84 -19.65
C ASN A 53 9.69 -0.11 -20.80
N LYS A 54 8.44 -0.48 -21.10
CA LYS A 54 7.62 0.11 -22.15
C LYS A 54 6.61 1.12 -21.62
N ILE A 55 6.45 1.20 -20.30
CA ILE A 55 5.52 2.11 -19.65
C ILE A 55 6.30 3.11 -18.78
N TYR A 56 5.82 4.34 -18.72
CA TYR A 56 6.48 5.40 -17.95
C TYR A 56 6.11 5.34 -16.46
N LEU A 57 6.32 4.18 -15.81
CA LEU A 57 6.15 4.03 -14.37
C LEU A 57 7.50 4.08 -13.66
N THR A 58 7.54 4.79 -12.55
CA THR A 58 8.62 4.72 -11.57
C THR A 58 8.49 3.47 -10.72
N LEU A 59 9.61 3.02 -10.14
CA LEU A 59 9.58 1.91 -9.16
C LEU A 59 8.66 2.23 -7.97
N GLY A 60 8.57 3.49 -7.56
CA GLY A 60 7.66 3.93 -6.51
C GLY A 60 6.19 3.71 -6.88
N GLU A 61 5.80 4.06 -8.10
CA GLU A 61 4.44 3.87 -8.60
C GLU A 61 4.07 2.39 -8.75
N VAL A 62 5.03 1.54 -9.15
CA VAL A 62 4.83 0.08 -9.15
C VAL A 62 4.57 -0.42 -7.72
N GLY A 63 5.42 -0.03 -6.77
CA GLY A 63 5.24 -0.41 -5.36
C GLY A 63 3.89 0.04 -4.78
N CYS A 64 3.49 1.28 -5.08
CA CYS A 64 2.17 1.82 -4.72
C CYS A 64 1.05 0.95 -5.31
N SER A 65 1.06 0.74 -6.62
CA SER A 65 0.01 -0.01 -7.32
C SER A 65 -0.14 -1.43 -6.78
N VAL A 66 0.97 -2.13 -6.54
CA VAL A 66 0.95 -3.48 -5.96
C VAL A 66 0.42 -3.47 -4.53
N SER A 67 0.76 -2.46 -3.73
CA SER A 67 0.24 -2.33 -2.37
C SER A 67 -1.28 -2.19 -2.36
N HIS A 68 -1.84 -1.39 -3.27
CA HIS A 68 -3.29 -1.25 -3.43
C HIS A 68 -3.95 -2.54 -3.95
N LEU A 69 -3.32 -3.24 -4.91
CA LEU A 69 -3.81 -4.54 -5.39
C LEU A 69 -3.91 -5.58 -4.26
N ASN A 70 -2.97 -5.59 -3.32
CA ASN A 70 -3.04 -6.47 -2.15
C ASN A 70 -4.25 -6.16 -1.27
N VAL A 71 -4.58 -4.87 -1.07
CA VAL A 71 -5.78 -4.46 -0.34
C VAL A 71 -7.04 -4.88 -1.10
N TYR A 72 -7.10 -4.66 -2.42
CA TYR A 72 -8.25 -5.09 -3.23
C TYR A 72 -8.46 -6.60 -3.19
N LYS A 73 -7.37 -7.38 -3.25
CA LYS A 73 -7.45 -8.82 -3.10
C LYS A 73 -8.02 -9.22 -1.75
N LYS A 74 -7.54 -8.61 -0.66
CA LYS A 74 -8.09 -8.83 0.69
C LYS A 74 -9.57 -8.44 0.76
N MET A 75 -9.98 -7.33 0.15
CA MET A 75 -11.38 -6.93 0.10
C MET A 75 -12.25 -7.97 -0.61
N ILE A 76 -11.77 -8.59 -1.69
CA ILE A 76 -12.47 -9.67 -2.38
C ILE A 76 -12.51 -10.93 -1.49
N ASP A 77 -11.38 -11.31 -0.90
CA ASP A 77 -11.25 -12.52 -0.07
C ASP A 77 -12.11 -12.43 1.21
N GLU A 78 -12.37 -11.22 1.71
CA GLU A 78 -13.15 -10.94 2.93
C GLU A 78 -14.56 -10.37 2.67
N ASP A 79 -15.02 -10.34 1.41
CA ASP A 79 -16.32 -9.80 0.99
C ASP A 79 -16.60 -8.35 1.49
N ILE A 80 -15.57 -7.49 1.40
CA ILE A 80 -15.64 -6.08 1.80
C ILE A 80 -16.05 -5.24 0.58
N SER A 81 -17.32 -4.82 0.53
CA SER A 81 -17.84 -4.04 -0.61
C SER A 81 -17.32 -2.60 -0.68
N ILE A 82 -16.98 -1.99 0.46
CA ILE A 82 -16.49 -0.61 0.54
C ILE A 82 -15.46 -0.45 1.66
N SER A 83 -14.35 0.22 1.32
CA SER A 83 -13.30 0.57 2.28
C SER A 83 -12.70 1.94 1.98
N LEU A 84 -12.18 2.60 3.02
CA LEU A 84 -11.30 3.75 2.90
C LEU A 84 -9.85 3.25 2.95
N ILE A 85 -9.05 3.60 1.95
CA ILE A 85 -7.61 3.28 1.91
C ILE A 85 -6.83 4.58 2.08
N LEU A 86 -5.98 4.63 3.11
CA LEU A 86 -5.12 5.76 3.44
C LEU A 86 -3.65 5.39 3.21
N ASN A 87 -2.88 6.35 2.74
CA ASN A 87 -1.44 6.21 2.47
C ASN A 87 -0.79 7.59 2.56
N ASN A 88 0.48 7.64 2.99
CA ASN A 88 1.26 8.88 3.00
C ASN A 88 2.57 8.70 2.23
N PHE A 89 2.51 8.95 0.92
CA PHE A 89 3.68 9.07 0.05
C PHE A 89 4.09 10.54 -0.06
N SER A 90 4.65 11.09 1.02
CA SER A 90 5.36 12.38 0.97
C SER A 90 6.87 12.17 1.01
#